data_AF-A0A3N1GI03-F1
#
_entry.id   AF-A0A3N1GI03-F1
#
_cell.length_a   1.000
_cell.length_b   1.000
_cell.length_c   1.000
_cell.angle_alpha   90.00
_cell.angle_beta   90.00
_cell.angle_gamma   90.00
#
_symmetry.space_group_name_H-M   'P 1'
#
loop_
_entity.id
_entity.type
_entity.pdbx_description
1 polymer ?
#
loop_
_entity_poly.entity_id
_entity_poly.type
_entity_poly.pdbx_seq_one_letter_code
_entity_poly.pdbx_strand_id
1 'polypeptide(L)'
;MTSAQRFLLNVPDLWDQVDLSGEELARTRARALSMTDDPRQRMRINDMFRQGREISRAARRQGALLATGTATVYDEGLFMAYGMVFAVTTPRGQELTLPVLSAQLGISSATGVAPKDRVISSAEVPHVGTVARVTGTETTRLTADVDVKLLTMHTMMPVPGQTGDFLVVTMASPNLPLRNEVYDLFDAITSTFRFLTDDGEPVEVAPTG
;
A
#
# COMPACT_ATOMS: atom_id res chain seq x y z
N MET A 1 19.76 12.04 18.46
CA MET A 1 19.22 10.92 17.66
C MET A 1 18.30 11.54 16.62
N THR A 2 18.62 11.37 15.35
CA THR A 2 17.80 11.88 14.25
C THR A 2 16.54 11.03 14.18
N SER A 3 15.39 11.64 14.47
CA SER A 3 14.10 10.94 14.43
C SER A 3 13.65 10.81 12.98
N ALA A 4 13.26 9.60 12.57
CA ALA A 4 12.60 9.39 11.29
C ALA A 4 11.24 10.09 11.30
N GLN A 5 11.08 11.11 10.47
CA GLN A 5 9.84 11.89 10.36
C GLN A 5 9.15 11.70 9.00
N ARG A 6 9.92 11.26 8.00
CA ARG A 6 9.47 11.05 6.64
C ARG A 6 9.94 9.68 6.15
N PHE A 7 9.33 9.22 5.07
CA PHE A 7 9.81 8.06 4.33
C PHE A 7 9.78 8.36 2.84
N LEU A 8 10.55 7.58 2.08
CA LEU A 8 10.51 7.57 0.64
C LEU A 8 10.42 6.13 0.16
N LEU A 9 9.53 5.90 -0.80
CA LEU A 9 9.36 4.65 -1.53
C LEU A 9 9.32 5.00 -3.02
N ASN A 10 10.27 4.48 -3.79
CA ASN A 10 10.25 4.66 -5.23
C ASN A 10 9.36 3.59 -5.85
N VAL A 11 8.48 4.03 -6.75
CA VAL A 11 7.60 3.16 -7.54
C VAL A 11 7.93 3.36 -9.02
N PRO A 12 7.65 2.38 -9.89
CA PRO A 12 7.92 2.52 -11.32
C PRO A 12 7.19 3.73 -11.91
N ASP A 13 7.75 4.37 -12.93
CA ASP A 13 7.18 5.58 -13.54
C ASP A 13 5.77 5.39 -14.12
N LEU A 14 5.42 4.15 -14.47
CA LEU A 14 4.10 3.76 -14.98
C LEU A 14 3.07 3.52 -13.86
N TRP A 15 3.43 3.77 -12.60
CA TRP A 15 2.51 3.67 -11.47
C TRP A 15 1.99 5.06 -11.10
N ASP A 16 0.68 5.15 -11.02
CA ASP A 16 0.02 6.34 -10.53
C ASP A 16 0.08 6.36 -9.00
N GLN A 17 0.41 7.50 -8.42
CA GLN A 17 0.19 7.73 -6.99
C GLN A 17 -1.24 8.21 -6.80
N VAL A 18 -1.98 7.52 -5.93
CA VAL A 18 -3.33 7.93 -5.57
C VAL A 18 -3.22 9.09 -4.61
N ASP A 19 -3.82 10.21 -5.01
CA ASP A 19 -3.93 11.36 -4.14
C ASP A 19 -4.83 11.05 -2.93
N LEU A 20 -4.18 10.71 -1.82
CA LEU A 20 -4.85 10.52 -0.55
C LEU A 20 -5.34 11.87 0.00
N SER A 21 -4.64 13.00 -0.31
CA SER A 21 -4.97 14.38 0.11
C SER A 21 -6.36 14.82 -0.33
N GLY A 22 -6.76 14.39 -1.52
CA GLY A 22 -7.97 14.83 -2.19
C GLY A 22 -7.81 16.16 -2.92
N GLU A 23 -6.67 16.84 -2.79
CA GLU A 23 -6.39 18.12 -3.47
C GLU A 23 -6.19 17.95 -4.97
N GLU A 24 -5.42 16.95 -5.39
CA GLU A 24 -5.23 16.62 -6.79
C GLU A 24 -6.53 16.10 -7.40
N LEU A 25 -7.27 15.23 -6.69
CA LEU A 25 -8.62 14.84 -7.12
C LEU A 25 -9.53 16.06 -7.32
N ALA A 26 -9.46 17.06 -6.44
CA ALA A 26 -10.25 18.29 -6.58
C ALA A 26 -9.82 19.12 -7.81
N ARG A 27 -8.51 19.26 -8.05
CA ARG A 27 -7.96 19.95 -9.23
C ARG A 27 -8.34 19.24 -10.53
N THR A 28 -8.17 17.92 -10.60
CA THR A 28 -8.51 17.12 -11.78
C THR A 28 -10.01 17.11 -12.03
N ARG A 29 -10.85 17.08 -10.98
CA ARG A 29 -12.30 17.25 -11.12
C ARG A 29 -12.67 18.59 -11.75
N ALA A 30 -12.10 19.69 -11.24
CA ALA A 30 -12.39 21.02 -11.76
C ALA A 30 -12.03 21.12 -13.25
N ARG A 31 -10.87 20.56 -13.63
CA ARG A 31 -10.43 20.48 -15.03
C ARG A 31 -11.35 19.60 -15.89
N ALA A 32 -11.75 18.42 -15.40
CA ALA A 32 -12.67 17.55 -16.14
C ALA A 32 -14.05 18.20 -16.36
N LEU A 33 -14.56 18.92 -15.35
CA LEU A 33 -15.81 19.68 -15.46
C LEU A 33 -15.72 20.90 -16.38
N SER A 34 -14.53 21.44 -16.64
CA SER A 34 -14.36 22.54 -17.60
C SER A 34 -14.28 22.07 -19.05
N MET A 35 -14.13 20.76 -19.30
CA MET A 35 -14.06 20.17 -20.65
C MET A 35 -15.43 19.69 -21.17
N THR A 36 -16.51 19.81 -20.39
CA THR A 36 -17.83 19.34 -20.80
C THR A 36 -18.97 20.19 -20.23
N ASP A 37 -19.89 20.54 -21.13
CA ASP A 37 -21.15 21.22 -20.82
C ASP A 37 -22.34 20.25 -20.75
N ASP A 38 -22.17 18.97 -21.13
CA ASP A 38 -23.25 17.96 -21.08
C ASP A 38 -23.62 17.63 -19.62
N PRO A 39 -24.86 17.91 -19.15
CA PRO A 39 -25.29 17.61 -17.80
C PRO A 39 -25.14 16.14 -17.41
N ARG A 40 -25.33 15.19 -18.35
CA ARG A 40 -25.19 13.76 -18.07
C ARG A 40 -23.74 13.37 -17.85
N GLN A 41 -22.83 13.87 -18.68
CA GLN A 41 -21.40 13.69 -18.49
C GLN A 41 -20.90 14.35 -17.20
N ARG A 42 -21.37 15.55 -16.87
CA ARG A 42 -21.05 16.23 -15.61
C ARG A 42 -21.50 15.44 -14.38
N MET A 43 -22.68 14.83 -14.41
CA MET A 43 -23.15 13.94 -13.33
C MET A 43 -22.23 12.71 -13.18
N ARG A 44 -21.85 12.06 -14.29
CA ARG A 44 -20.92 10.92 -14.26
C ARG A 44 -19.55 11.29 -13.69
N ILE A 45 -18.99 12.43 -14.11
CA ILE A 45 -17.74 12.97 -13.57
C ILE A 45 -17.89 13.20 -12.06
N ASN A 46 -18.95 13.90 -11.63
CA ASN A 46 -19.17 14.17 -10.21
C ASN A 46 -19.27 12.90 -9.36
N ASP A 47 -19.96 11.88 -9.86
CA ASP A 47 -20.11 10.62 -9.15
C ASP A 47 -18.79 9.86 -9.06
N MET A 48 -18.03 9.76 -10.16
CA MET A 48 -16.69 9.16 -10.18
C MET A 48 -15.76 9.82 -9.16
N PHE A 49 -15.68 11.15 -9.14
CA PHE A 49 -14.85 11.88 -8.17
C PHE A 49 -15.39 11.85 -6.73
N ARG A 50 -16.69 11.61 -6.53
CA ARG A 50 -17.26 11.35 -5.20
C ARG A 50 -16.81 9.97 -4.70
N GLN A 51 -16.92 8.94 -5.52
CA GLN A 51 -16.48 7.58 -5.18
C GLN A 51 -14.97 7.55 -4.89
N GLY A 52 -14.14 8.15 -5.75
CA GLY A 52 -12.70 8.26 -5.52
C GLY A 52 -12.34 8.91 -4.18
N ARG A 53 -13.03 10.01 -3.81
CA ARG A 53 -12.83 10.67 -2.50
C ARG A 53 -13.22 9.79 -1.32
N GLU A 54 -14.29 9.02 -1.43
CA GLU A 54 -14.69 8.09 -0.36
C GLU A 54 -13.65 6.98 -0.16
N ILE A 55 -13.08 6.46 -1.25
CA ILE A 55 -12.00 5.46 -1.21
C ILE A 55 -10.74 6.05 -0.56
N SER A 56 -10.27 7.23 -1.01
CA SER A 56 -9.10 7.89 -0.42
C SER A 56 -9.29 8.19 1.07
N ARG A 57 -10.48 8.64 1.48
CA ARG A 57 -10.80 8.90 2.89
C ARG A 57 -10.85 7.62 3.71
N ALA A 58 -11.41 6.54 3.17
CA ALA A 58 -11.44 5.25 3.85
C ALA A 58 -10.03 4.72 4.11
N ALA A 59 -9.16 4.76 3.09
CA ALA A 59 -7.75 4.37 3.22
C ALA A 59 -7.03 5.19 4.29
N ARG A 60 -7.24 6.51 4.33
CA ARG A 60 -6.65 7.38 5.37
C ARG A 60 -7.15 7.12 6.77
N ARG A 61 -8.46 6.85 6.94
CA ARG A 61 -9.01 6.48 8.25
C ARG A 61 -8.39 5.17 8.78
N GLN A 62 -7.89 4.32 7.89
CA GLN A 62 -7.17 3.08 8.21
C GLN A 62 -5.65 3.29 8.37
N GLY A 63 -5.16 4.54 8.32
CA GLY A 63 -3.75 4.86 8.55
C GLY A 63 -2.86 4.81 7.29
N ALA A 64 -3.44 4.75 6.09
CA ALA A 64 -2.67 4.82 4.86
C ALA A 64 -1.99 6.19 4.70
N LEU A 65 -0.67 6.17 4.59
CA LEU A 65 0.20 7.32 4.32
C LEU A 65 0.50 7.49 2.83
N LEU A 66 0.53 6.38 2.08
CA LEU A 66 0.74 6.35 0.64
C LEU A 66 -0.15 5.28 0.00
N ALA A 67 -0.64 5.56 -1.20
CA ALA A 67 -1.32 4.59 -2.05
C ALA A 67 -0.87 4.81 -3.50
N THR A 68 -0.58 3.73 -4.21
CA THR A 68 -0.11 3.75 -5.59
C THR A 68 -0.58 2.50 -6.31
N GLY A 69 -0.59 2.50 -7.64
CA GLY A 69 -0.86 1.30 -8.40
C GLY A 69 -0.76 1.53 -9.89
N THR A 70 -0.97 0.46 -10.63
CA THR A 70 -1.02 0.49 -12.08
C THR A 70 -2.09 -0.47 -12.59
N ALA A 71 -2.64 -0.12 -13.75
CA ALA A 71 -3.48 -0.99 -14.56
C ALA A 71 -3.01 -0.81 -16.01
N THR A 72 -2.05 -1.64 -16.44
CA THR A 72 -1.41 -1.52 -17.75
C THR A 72 -1.83 -2.67 -18.65
N VAL A 73 -2.27 -2.34 -19.87
CA VAL A 73 -2.63 -3.33 -20.89
C VAL A 73 -1.39 -3.67 -21.73
N TYR A 74 -1.05 -4.96 -21.78
CA TYR A 74 -0.04 -5.54 -22.66
C TYR A 74 -0.72 -6.46 -23.69
N ASP A 75 0.02 -6.88 -24.72
CA ASP A 75 -0.47 -7.81 -25.74
C ASP A 75 -0.94 -9.14 -25.13
N GLU A 76 -0.32 -9.54 -24.03
CA GLU A 76 -0.56 -10.79 -23.30
C GLU A 76 -1.67 -10.67 -22.24
N GLY A 77 -2.16 -9.45 -21.98
CA GLY A 77 -3.25 -9.21 -21.04
C GLY A 77 -3.09 -7.94 -20.18
N LEU A 78 -4.01 -7.77 -19.24
CA LEU A 78 -4.01 -6.66 -18.29
C LEU A 78 -3.16 -7.01 -17.06
N PHE A 79 -2.15 -6.20 -16.77
CA PHE A 79 -1.41 -6.26 -15.52
C PHE A 79 -1.92 -5.20 -14.53
N MET A 80 -2.40 -5.65 -13.37
CA MET A 80 -2.74 -4.76 -12.26
C MET A 80 -1.88 -5.01 -11.02
N ALA A 81 -1.45 -3.94 -10.36
CA ALA A 81 -0.81 -4.03 -9.06
C ALA A 81 -1.09 -2.76 -8.26
N TYR A 82 -1.10 -2.88 -6.94
CA TYR A 82 -1.25 -1.73 -6.05
C TYR A 82 -0.33 -1.86 -4.84
N GLY A 83 0.04 -0.71 -4.28
CA GLY A 83 0.91 -0.57 -3.12
C GLY A 83 0.34 0.45 -2.14
N MET A 84 0.44 0.18 -0.85
CA MET A 84 0.04 1.09 0.21
C MET A 84 1.05 1.05 1.36
N VAL A 85 1.25 2.19 2.02
CA VAL A 85 2.07 2.28 3.24
C VAL A 85 1.18 2.69 4.40
N PHE A 86 1.18 1.94 5.48
CA PHE A 86 0.37 2.21 6.67
C PHE A 86 1.26 2.47 7.89
N ALA A 87 0.90 3.45 8.71
CA ALA A 87 1.48 3.59 10.05
C ALA A 87 0.78 2.65 11.04
N VAL A 88 1.57 1.81 11.71
CA VAL A 88 1.08 0.83 12.68
C VAL A 88 1.88 0.96 13.98
N THR A 89 1.16 1.19 15.07
CA THR A 89 1.70 1.15 16.43
C THR A 89 1.22 -0.11 17.12
N THR A 90 2.16 -0.87 17.68
CA THR A 90 1.88 -2.06 18.47
C THR A 90 1.44 -1.63 19.87
N PRO A 91 0.29 -2.09 20.38
CA PRO A 91 -0.14 -1.78 21.73
C PRO A 91 0.92 -2.22 22.76
N ARG A 92 1.13 -1.41 23.81
CA ARG A 92 2.12 -1.71 24.86
C ARG A 92 1.88 -3.08 25.48
N GLY A 93 2.93 -3.90 25.55
CA GLY A 93 2.88 -5.25 26.11
C GLY A 93 2.33 -6.33 25.16
N GLN A 94 2.12 -6.00 23.88
CA GLN A 94 1.78 -6.95 22.84
C GLN A 94 2.91 -7.00 21.79
N GLU A 95 3.09 -8.16 21.17
CA GLU A 95 3.90 -8.29 19.96
C GLU A 95 3.05 -7.96 18.74
N LEU A 96 3.69 -7.47 17.67
CA LEU A 96 3.03 -7.26 16.39
C LEU A 96 2.72 -8.64 15.78
N THR A 97 1.54 -9.16 16.09
CA THR A 97 1.09 -10.46 15.59
C THR A 97 0.40 -10.30 14.24
N LEU A 98 0.46 -11.35 13.41
CA LEU A 98 -0.22 -11.39 12.11
C LEU A 98 -1.73 -11.08 12.14
N PRO A 99 -2.50 -11.48 13.18
CA PRO A 99 -3.90 -11.09 13.30
C PRO A 99 -4.10 -9.58 13.51
N VAL A 100 -3.22 -8.92 14.28
CA VAL A 100 -3.26 -7.46 14.49
C VAL A 100 -3.00 -6.73 13.17
N LEU A 101 -2.00 -7.20 12.40
CA LEU A 101 -1.71 -6.70 11.06
C LEU A 101 -2.88 -6.90 10.09
N SER A 102 -3.46 -8.10 10.05
CA SER A 102 -4.58 -8.41 9.15
C SER A 102 -5.82 -7.56 9.48
N ALA A 103 -6.10 -7.34 10.77
CA ALA A 103 -7.21 -6.50 11.22
C ALA A 103 -6.99 -5.01 10.94
N GLN A 104 -5.77 -4.49 11.13
CA GLN A 104 -5.47 -3.07 10.92
C GLN A 104 -5.37 -2.68 9.44
N LEU A 105 -4.88 -3.59 8.59
CA LEU A 105 -4.80 -3.35 7.14
C LEU A 105 -6.18 -3.41 6.44
N GLY A 106 -7.28 -3.61 7.18
CA GLY A 106 -8.62 -3.76 6.60
C GLY A 106 -8.79 -5.06 5.80
N ILE A 107 -7.79 -5.94 5.86
CA ILE A 107 -7.76 -7.25 5.22
C ILE A 107 -8.49 -8.22 6.15
N SER A 108 -9.79 -7.99 6.32
CA SER A 108 -10.62 -9.04 6.83
C SER A 108 -10.65 -10.11 5.74
N SER A 109 -9.92 -11.21 5.92
CA SER A 109 -10.43 -12.46 5.35
C SER A 109 -11.87 -12.53 5.83
N ALA A 110 -12.83 -12.67 4.91
CA ALA A 110 -14.26 -12.60 5.21
C ALA A 110 -14.75 -13.65 6.25
N THR A 111 -13.81 -14.42 6.83
CA THR A 111 -14.01 -15.54 7.74
C THR A 111 -13.05 -15.55 8.94
N GLY A 112 -12.11 -14.60 9.08
CA GLY A 112 -11.17 -14.56 10.22
C GLY A 112 -10.12 -15.68 10.24
N VAL A 113 -10.05 -16.52 9.20
CA VAL A 113 -9.05 -17.58 9.04
C VAL A 113 -7.91 -17.06 8.17
N ALA A 114 -6.67 -17.20 8.63
CA ALA A 114 -5.49 -16.89 7.83
C ALA A 114 -5.40 -17.84 6.61
N PRO A 115 -5.24 -17.33 5.38
CA PRO A 115 -5.02 -18.14 4.19
C PRO A 115 -3.90 -19.18 4.39
N LYS A 116 -4.15 -20.42 3.95
CA LYS A 116 -3.25 -21.58 4.17
C LYS A 116 -1.90 -21.47 3.45
N ASP A 117 -1.79 -20.59 2.46
CA ASP A 117 -0.60 -20.37 1.66
C ASP A 117 0.24 -19.19 2.14
N ARG A 118 -0.07 -18.63 3.32
CA ARG A 118 0.73 -17.57 3.93
C ARG A 118 2.10 -18.09 4.36
N VAL A 119 3.14 -17.35 3.97
CA VAL A 119 4.53 -17.62 4.33
C VAL A 119 5.10 -16.39 5.03
N ILE A 120 5.67 -16.62 6.22
CA ILE A 120 6.43 -15.61 6.97
C ILE A 120 7.90 -15.84 6.68
N SER A 121 8.61 -14.79 6.31
CA SER A 121 10.05 -14.81 6.09
C SER A 121 10.69 -13.53 6.63
N SER A 122 12.02 -13.51 6.64
CA SER A 122 12.81 -12.28 6.73
C SER A 122 13.24 -11.83 5.33
N ALA A 123 13.46 -10.54 5.16
CA ALA A 123 14.06 -9.94 3.97
C ALA A 123 15.06 -8.86 4.37
N GLU A 124 16.10 -8.65 3.56
CA GLU A 124 17.04 -7.54 3.74
C GLU A 124 16.58 -6.34 2.92
N VAL A 125 16.33 -5.20 3.57
CA VAL A 125 15.99 -3.94 2.90
C VAL A 125 17.17 -2.98 3.05
N PRO A 126 17.84 -2.55 1.95
CA PRO A 126 19.15 -1.87 2.00
C PRO A 126 19.30 -0.71 2.98
N HIS A 127 18.27 0.10 3.19
CA HIS A 127 18.30 1.28 4.08
C HIS A 127 17.52 1.11 5.39
N VAL A 128 17.08 -0.12 5.69
CA VAL A 128 16.28 -0.44 6.88
C VAL A 128 16.92 -1.59 7.67
N GLY A 129 17.54 -2.56 7.00
CA GLY A 129 18.08 -3.79 7.59
C GLY A 129 17.13 -4.99 7.43
N THR A 130 17.30 -5.98 8.29
CA THR A 130 16.46 -7.19 8.30
C THR A 130 15.04 -6.86 8.75
N VAL A 131 14.05 -7.16 7.92
CA VAL A 131 12.63 -6.92 8.18
C VAL A 131 11.82 -8.21 8.11
N ALA A 132 10.71 -8.25 8.85
CA ALA A 132 9.71 -9.29 8.68
C ALA A 132 8.94 -9.05 7.36
N ARG A 133 8.67 -10.13 6.64
CA ARG A 133 7.87 -10.12 5.42
C ARG A 133 6.87 -11.27 5.43
N VAL A 134 5.66 -10.98 4.96
CA VAL A 134 4.57 -11.94 4.85
C VAL A 134 4.07 -11.94 3.42
N THR A 135 4.07 -13.09 2.78
CA THR A 135 3.47 -13.28 1.46
C THR A 135 2.32 -14.28 1.54
N GLY A 136 1.38 -14.22 0.61
CA GLY A 136 0.27 -15.16 0.54
C GLY A 136 -0.80 -14.70 -0.43
N THR A 137 -1.93 -15.41 -0.47
CA THR A 137 -3.08 -14.96 -1.24
C THR A 137 -4.22 -14.53 -0.33
N GLU A 138 -4.88 -13.42 -0.64
CA GLU A 138 -5.98 -12.86 0.12
C GLU A 138 -7.19 -12.64 -0.77
N THR A 139 -8.38 -12.90 -0.23
CA THR A 139 -9.64 -12.62 -0.92
C THR A 139 -10.21 -11.32 -0.39
N THR A 140 -10.32 -10.32 -1.26
CA THR A 140 -10.95 -9.03 -0.95
C THR A 140 -12.21 -8.85 -1.76
N ARG A 141 -13.18 -8.13 -1.19
CA ARG A 141 -14.43 -7.81 -1.88
C ARG A 141 -14.26 -6.53 -2.69
N LEU A 142 -14.25 -6.65 -4.02
CA LEU A 142 -14.09 -5.50 -4.93
C LEU A 142 -15.43 -4.77 -5.15
N THR A 143 -16.52 -5.51 -5.24
CA THR A 143 -17.90 -4.99 -5.31
C THR A 143 -18.83 -5.85 -4.45
N ALA A 144 -20.10 -5.46 -4.30
CA ALA A 144 -21.06 -6.21 -3.47
C ALA A 144 -21.12 -7.72 -3.80
N ASP A 145 -20.87 -8.09 -5.05
CA ASP A 145 -21.02 -9.45 -5.57
C ASP A 145 -19.72 -10.08 -6.10
N VAL A 146 -18.60 -9.34 -6.09
CA VAL A 146 -17.33 -9.80 -6.67
C VAL A 146 -16.24 -9.83 -5.61
N ASP A 147 -15.86 -11.05 -5.24
CA ASP A 147 -14.67 -11.33 -4.46
C ASP A 147 -13.49 -11.60 -5.40
N VAL A 148 -12.37 -10.90 -5.18
CA VAL A 148 -11.15 -11.01 -5.97
C VAL A 148 -10.05 -11.59 -5.10
N LYS A 149 -9.39 -12.62 -5.61
CA LYS A 149 -8.24 -13.26 -4.98
C LYS A 149 -6.95 -12.59 -5.46
N LEU A 150 -6.11 -12.16 -4.52
CA LEU A 150 -4.94 -11.31 -4.75
C LEU A 150 -3.69 -11.91 -4.11
N LEU A 151 -2.58 -11.94 -4.83
CA LEU A 151 -1.26 -12.10 -4.23
C LEU A 151 -0.99 -10.88 -3.36
N THR A 152 -0.49 -11.09 -2.14
CA THR A 152 -0.13 -10.02 -1.21
C THR A 152 1.26 -10.19 -0.65
N MET A 153 1.94 -9.08 -0.42
CA MET A 153 3.23 -8.98 0.25
C MET A 153 3.19 -7.82 1.24
N HIS A 154 3.35 -8.12 2.53
CA HIS A 154 3.44 -7.13 3.59
C HIS A 154 4.86 -7.13 4.14
N THR A 155 5.52 -5.97 4.12
CA THR A 155 6.87 -5.80 4.67
C THR A 155 6.83 -4.81 5.83
N MET A 156 7.28 -5.23 7.00
CA MET A 156 7.21 -4.43 8.24
C MET A 156 8.50 -3.65 8.43
N MET A 157 8.46 -2.33 8.20
CA MET A 157 9.61 -1.44 8.35
C MET A 157 9.61 -0.86 9.78
N PRO A 158 10.49 -1.33 10.70
CA PRO A 158 10.57 -0.76 12.04
C PRO A 158 11.01 0.71 11.97
N VAL A 159 10.32 1.58 12.71
CA VAL A 159 10.67 3.01 12.73
C VAL A 159 11.92 3.21 13.60
N PRO A 160 13.01 3.79 13.07
CA PRO A 160 14.25 3.96 13.82
C PRO A 160 14.05 4.73 15.13
N GLY A 161 14.51 4.15 16.24
CA GLY A 161 14.42 4.75 17.57
C GLY A 161 13.03 4.71 18.22
N GLN A 162 12.03 4.07 17.60
CA GLN A 162 10.66 3.95 18.14
C GLN A 162 10.26 2.49 18.28
N THR A 163 10.37 1.95 19.50
CA THR A 163 10.00 0.56 19.78
C THR A 163 8.49 0.36 19.63
N GLY A 164 8.09 -0.56 18.76
CA GLY A 164 6.69 -0.92 18.55
C GLY A 164 5.99 -0.14 17.44
N ASP A 165 6.66 0.84 16.84
CA ASP A 165 6.14 1.60 15.69
C ASP A 165 6.72 1.08 14.38
N PHE A 166 5.85 0.86 13.40
CA PHE A 166 6.17 0.27 12.11
C PHE A 166 5.49 1.04 10.98
N LEU A 167 6.17 1.13 9.84
CA LEU A 167 5.52 1.37 8.57
C LEU A 167 5.33 0.05 7.84
N VAL A 168 4.09 -0.33 7.55
CA VAL A 168 3.78 -1.57 6.83
C VAL A 168 3.58 -1.25 5.37
N VAL A 169 4.50 -1.71 4.52
CA VAL A 169 4.38 -1.61 3.06
C VAL A 169 3.64 -2.84 2.56
N THR A 170 2.43 -2.63 2.07
CA THR A 170 1.55 -3.66 1.51
C THR A 170 1.52 -3.54 0.00
N MET A 171 1.89 -4.60 -0.70
CA MET A 171 1.81 -4.71 -2.15
C MET A 171 0.85 -5.85 -2.50
N ALA A 172 0.04 -5.67 -3.54
CA ALA A 172 -0.90 -6.70 -3.95
C ALA A 172 -1.29 -6.66 -5.42
N SER A 173 -1.68 -7.81 -5.96
CA SER A 173 -1.92 -8.02 -7.39
C SER A 173 -2.85 -9.21 -7.66
N PRO A 174 -3.84 -9.08 -8.56
CA PRO A 174 -4.69 -10.20 -8.99
C PRO A 174 -4.01 -11.16 -9.98
N ASN A 175 -2.76 -10.91 -10.40
CA ASN A 175 -2.07 -11.71 -11.42
C ASN A 175 -1.52 -13.03 -10.85
N LEU A 176 -2.39 -13.90 -10.34
CA LEU A 176 -2.02 -15.15 -9.67
C LEU A 176 -1.06 -16.06 -10.49
N PRO A 177 -1.20 -16.18 -11.83
CA PRO A 177 -0.27 -17.00 -12.63
C PRO A 177 1.16 -16.47 -12.69
N LEU A 178 1.36 -15.17 -12.46
CA LEU A 178 2.67 -14.48 -12.52
C LEU A 178 3.26 -14.29 -11.12
N ARG A 179 3.07 -15.27 -10.24
CA ARG A 179 3.33 -15.13 -8.80
C ARG A 179 4.75 -14.69 -8.49
N ASN A 180 5.73 -15.30 -9.14
CA ASN A 180 7.13 -15.05 -8.83
C ASN A 180 7.54 -13.67 -9.34
N GLU A 181 7.18 -13.34 -10.58
CA GLU A 181 7.46 -12.07 -11.22
C GLU A 181 6.83 -10.89 -10.47
N VAL A 182 5.60 -11.07 -9.98
CA VAL A 182 4.91 -10.10 -9.13
C VAL A 182 5.65 -9.89 -7.82
N TYR A 183 6.10 -10.96 -7.16
CA TYR A 183 6.84 -10.84 -5.90
C TYR A 183 8.24 -10.26 -6.09
N ASP A 184 8.91 -10.55 -7.19
CA ASP A 184 10.19 -9.92 -7.55
C ASP A 184 10.01 -8.42 -7.78
N LEU A 185 8.93 -8.01 -8.47
CA LEU A 185 8.58 -6.60 -8.62
C LEU A 185 8.30 -5.94 -7.26
N PHE A 186 7.54 -6.60 -6.39
CA PHE A 186 7.22 -6.07 -5.07
C PHE A 186 8.48 -5.95 -4.21
N ASP A 187 9.37 -6.94 -4.27
CA ASP A 187 10.66 -6.88 -3.59
C ASP A 187 11.52 -5.71 -4.10
N ALA A 188 11.62 -5.54 -5.42
CA ALA A 188 12.36 -4.44 -6.03
C ALA A 188 11.83 -3.07 -5.57
N ILE A 189 10.49 -2.88 -5.54
CA ILE A 189 9.86 -1.65 -5.06
C ILE A 189 10.16 -1.45 -3.56
N THR A 190 9.88 -2.44 -2.72
CA THR A 190 10.07 -2.32 -1.27
C THR A 190 11.53 -2.15 -0.86
N SER A 191 12.48 -2.66 -1.64
CA SER A 191 13.92 -2.48 -1.44
C SER A 191 14.39 -1.03 -1.62
N THR A 192 13.57 -0.17 -2.26
CA THR A 192 13.89 1.27 -2.39
C THR A 192 13.52 2.10 -1.16
N PHE A 193 12.85 1.47 -0.19
CA PHE A 193 12.32 2.16 0.98
C PHE A 193 13.45 2.73 1.85
N ARG A 194 13.29 3.99 2.27
CA ARG A 194 14.20 4.64 3.21
C ARG A 194 13.47 5.60 4.14
N PHE A 195 13.92 5.65 5.39
CA PHE A 195 13.51 6.67 6.35
C PHE A 195 14.31 7.95 6.14
N LEU A 196 13.65 9.08 6.26
CA LEU A 196 14.24 10.41 6.11
C LEU A 196 14.00 11.25 7.36
N THR A 197 14.94 12.16 7.62
CA THR A 197 14.76 13.27 8.57
C THR A 197 13.74 14.28 8.00
N ASP A 198 13.36 15.29 8.80
CA ASP A 198 12.49 16.37 8.29
C ASP A 198 13.15 17.13 7.12
N ASP A 199 14.46 17.35 7.23
CA ASP A 199 15.30 17.99 6.20
C ASP A 199 15.50 17.13 4.94
N GLY A 200 15.00 15.89 4.94
CA GLY A 200 15.05 14.98 3.79
C GLY A 200 16.30 14.12 3.69
N GLU A 201 17.17 14.16 4.71
CA GLU A 201 18.39 13.35 4.76
C GLU A 201 18.08 11.90 5.16
N PRO A 202 18.76 10.89 4.59
CA PRO A 202 18.60 9.50 5.00
C PRO A 202 18.90 9.29 6.48
N VAL A 203 18.02 8.56 7.17
CA VAL A 203 18.28 8.09 8.54
C VAL A 203 19.09 6.80 8.45
N GLU A 204 20.33 6.82 8.92
CA GLU A 204 21.12 5.60 9.06
C GLU A 204 20.50 4.71 10.13
N VAL A 205 20.11 3.51 9.74
CA VAL A 205 19.71 2.46 10.68
C VAL A 205 20.99 1.77 11.12
N ALA A 206 21.34 1.92 12.40
CA ALA A 206 22.46 1.19 12.97
C ALA A 206 22.22 -0.32 12.81
N PRO A 207 23.21 -1.12 12.38
CA PRO A 207 23.03 -2.56 12.27
C PRO A 207 22.63 -3.10 13.64
N THR A 208 21.46 -3.74 13.71
CA THR A 208 21.08 -4.55 14.86
C THR A 208 22.07 -5.70 14.94
N GLY A 209 22.95 -5.65 15.95
CA GLY A 209 23.90 -6.72 16.29
C GLY A 209 23.23 -7.92 16.92
#